data_AF-A0A1X7IUS9-F1
#
_entry.id   AF-A0A1X7IUS9-F1
#
_cell.length_a   1.000
_cell.length_b   1.000
_cell.length_c   1.000
_cell.angle_alpha   90.00
_cell.angle_beta   90.00
_cell.angle_gamma   90.00
#
_symmetry.space_group_name_H-M   'P 1'
#
loop_
_entity.id
_entity.type
_entity.pdbx_description
1 polymer ?
#
loop_
_entity_poly.entity_id
_entity_poly.type
_entity_poly.pdbx_seq_one_letter_code
_entity_poly.pdbx_strand_id
1 'polypeptide(L)'
;MNQRLNHIIIKFTQNDNIKSADQELGWVDYFATFLKTGLSYKLENEVTITYKNELDLITEEDFENADLIFYILSPAMVFSSNINQDSNELEQAFNFDIPLINSKIKKVFKAPVKIEELPLSLSTPTYYRFYDNSLINEENYETFEGWNQYQDNENYWQVFADVLLDTLSILDEEKIEIKNRVFISDKNKSYFHSRNRIKRELKAFSSEIFPDEDFSIEANYMADPEEFFMKKCDIAIHFPDEFIGLTSEKRKKAFDKLPEIKRLIWFSPAESKNPEKNAQYNELKVQLKPYPNIEAVESTIEELKEIIKENISKIKQKSTAEQQSTKDIIYVISDSKLKSESLKIIQNDERISKKFDFKLIDNVENVTDYRLLHYELLRKAEFFFILFFKKNIPWLNSMAAEIKKAPGFRNEKEILGKYILYNDNTILNEEKLQDFQLIEKDEPEQIIEIIKKLAV
;
A
#
# COMPACT_ATOMS: atom_id res chain seq x y z
N MET A 1 16.82 34.58 -10.63
CA MET A 1 16.55 33.15 -10.36
C MET A 1 17.38 32.37 -11.36
N ASN A 2 18.36 31.59 -10.91
CA ASN A 2 19.01 30.62 -11.80
C ASN A 2 17.96 29.57 -12.15
N GLN A 3 17.59 29.46 -13.42
CA GLN A 3 16.79 28.33 -13.88
C GLN A 3 17.61 27.07 -13.61
N ARG A 4 17.10 26.20 -12.74
CA ARG A 4 17.70 24.88 -12.50
C ARG A 4 17.55 24.10 -13.80
N LEU A 5 18.66 23.71 -14.39
CA LEU A 5 18.67 22.83 -15.58
C LEU A 5 18.46 21.40 -15.08
N ASN A 6 17.44 20.73 -15.62
CA ASN A 6 17.21 19.32 -15.30
C ASN A 6 18.16 18.46 -16.15
N HIS A 7 18.97 17.62 -15.52
CA HIS A 7 19.99 16.83 -16.19
C HIS A 7 19.69 15.33 -16.11
N ILE A 8 19.58 14.69 -17.29
CA ILE A 8 19.35 13.26 -17.43
C ILE A 8 20.55 12.62 -18.12
N ILE A 9 21.04 11.51 -17.59
CA ILE A 9 22.05 10.66 -18.24
C ILE A 9 21.37 9.43 -18.83
N ILE A 10 21.72 9.06 -20.07
CA ILE A 10 21.32 7.80 -20.69
C ILE A 10 22.56 6.96 -20.97
N LYS A 11 22.63 5.81 -20.31
CA LYS A 11 23.69 4.80 -20.43
C LYS A 11 23.20 3.65 -21.33
N PHE A 12 23.94 3.34 -22.38
CA PHE A 12 23.54 2.35 -23.39
C PHE A 12 24.76 1.76 -24.11
N THR A 13 24.58 0.66 -24.87
CA THR A 13 25.62 0.16 -25.78
C THR A 13 25.45 0.70 -27.20
N GLN A 14 26.52 0.75 -27.99
CA GLN A 14 26.38 1.08 -29.43
C GLN A 14 25.41 0.14 -30.17
N ASN A 15 25.34 -1.13 -29.77
CA ASN A 15 24.39 -2.10 -30.33
C ASN A 15 22.93 -1.73 -30.02
N ASP A 16 22.68 -1.03 -28.92
CA ASP A 16 21.35 -0.56 -28.59
C ASP A 16 20.89 0.60 -29.48
N ASN A 17 21.82 1.33 -30.10
CA ASN A 17 21.55 2.50 -30.92
C ASN A 17 21.92 2.31 -32.40
N ILE A 18 21.85 1.07 -32.90
CA ILE A 18 22.08 0.76 -34.32
C ILE A 18 21.06 1.50 -35.19
N LYS A 19 21.57 2.09 -36.28
CA LYS A 19 20.81 2.85 -37.28
C LYS A 19 20.56 1.98 -38.51
N SER A 20 19.41 2.11 -39.13
CA SER A 20 19.17 1.54 -40.46
C SER A 20 19.78 2.41 -41.55
N ALA A 21 20.02 1.83 -42.73
CA ALA A 21 20.56 2.55 -43.89
C ALA A 21 19.74 3.79 -44.27
N ASP A 22 18.42 3.76 -44.03
CA ASP A 22 17.48 4.83 -44.39
C ASP A 22 17.11 5.75 -43.20
N GLN A 23 17.69 5.55 -42.02
CA GLN A 23 17.38 6.34 -40.82
C GLN A 23 18.63 7.00 -40.21
N GLU A 24 18.49 8.27 -39.82
CA GLU A 24 19.59 9.02 -39.19
C GLU A 24 19.75 8.75 -37.69
N LEU A 25 18.71 8.23 -37.04
CA LEU A 25 18.61 8.03 -35.59
C LEU A 25 18.44 6.55 -35.24
N GLY A 26 19.09 6.11 -34.16
CA GLY A 26 18.89 4.78 -33.59
C GLY A 26 17.80 4.78 -32.49
N TRP A 27 17.55 3.62 -31.89
CA TRP A 27 16.49 3.48 -30.88
C TRP A 27 16.68 4.39 -29.67
N VAL A 28 17.91 4.50 -29.16
CA VAL A 28 18.23 5.34 -27.99
C VAL A 28 18.07 6.81 -28.32
N ASP A 29 18.44 7.21 -29.55
CA ASP A 29 18.23 8.58 -30.04
C ASP A 29 16.74 8.94 -30.07
N TYR A 30 15.88 8.03 -30.58
CA TYR A 30 14.43 8.22 -30.57
C TYR A 30 13.88 8.30 -29.14
N PHE A 31 14.27 7.37 -28.27
CA PHE A 31 13.86 7.36 -26.87
C PHE A 31 14.18 8.70 -26.19
N ALA A 32 15.41 9.19 -26.33
CA ALA A 32 15.84 10.46 -25.77
C ALA A 32 15.08 11.66 -26.37
N THR A 33 14.84 11.65 -27.68
CA THR A 33 14.13 12.72 -28.39
C THR A 33 12.67 12.82 -27.92
N PHE A 34 11.96 11.69 -27.85
CA PHE A 34 10.59 11.65 -27.35
C PHE A 34 10.51 12.05 -25.87
N LEU A 35 11.48 11.61 -25.06
CA LEU A 35 11.53 11.91 -23.63
C LEU A 35 11.72 13.42 -23.44
N LYS A 36 12.74 14.00 -24.07
CA LYS A 36 13.01 15.44 -24.02
C LYS A 36 11.81 16.26 -24.50
N THR A 37 11.20 15.85 -25.62
CA THR A 37 10.03 16.52 -26.18
C THR A 37 8.85 16.48 -25.21
N GLY A 38 8.50 15.29 -24.68
CA GLY A 38 7.41 15.11 -23.74
C GLY A 38 7.59 15.89 -22.43
N LEU A 39 8.81 15.90 -21.89
CA LEU A 39 9.15 16.67 -20.70
C LEU A 39 9.07 18.18 -20.93
N SER A 40 9.55 18.67 -22.08
CA SER A 40 9.53 20.10 -22.42
C SER A 40 8.12 20.70 -22.57
N TYR A 41 7.10 19.86 -22.80
CA TYR A 41 5.71 20.31 -22.81
C TYR A 41 5.13 20.58 -21.42
N LYS A 42 5.74 20.03 -20.37
CA LYS A 42 5.20 20.05 -19.00
C LYS A 42 6.08 20.81 -18.01
N LEU A 43 7.40 20.72 -18.17
CA LEU A 43 8.35 21.41 -17.31
C LEU A 43 8.65 22.80 -17.85
N GLU A 44 8.72 23.78 -16.95
CA GLU A 44 9.18 25.14 -17.28
C GLU A 44 10.71 25.20 -17.43
N ASN A 45 11.42 24.27 -16.78
CA ASN A 45 12.88 24.17 -16.82
C ASN A 45 13.35 23.38 -18.04
N GLU A 46 14.47 23.81 -18.62
CA GLU A 46 15.09 23.11 -19.75
C GLU A 46 15.68 21.76 -19.30
N VAL A 47 15.39 20.72 -20.07
CA VAL A 47 15.91 19.35 -19.86
C VAL A 47 17.10 19.11 -20.79
N THR A 48 18.24 18.79 -20.18
CA THR A 48 19.45 18.37 -20.87
C THR A 48 19.63 16.87 -20.75
N ILE A 49 19.86 16.19 -21.88
CA ILE A 49 20.14 14.76 -21.91
C ILE A 49 21.57 14.56 -22.40
N THR A 50 22.37 13.81 -21.63
CA THR A 50 23.73 13.41 -22.00
C THR A 50 23.83 11.89 -22.14
N TYR A 51 24.74 11.46 -22.99
CA TYR A 51 24.94 10.05 -23.33
C TYR A 51 26.22 9.52 -22.69
N LYS A 52 26.16 8.29 -22.16
CA LYS A 52 27.33 7.49 -21.80
C LYS A 52 27.27 6.15 -22.53
N ASN A 53 28.36 5.80 -23.22
CA ASN A 53 28.44 4.50 -23.88
C ASN A 53 28.79 3.40 -22.87
N GLU A 54 28.83 2.15 -23.30
CA GLU A 54 29.06 0.96 -22.48
C GLU A 54 30.42 0.96 -21.74
N LEU A 55 31.42 1.66 -22.29
CA LEU A 55 32.79 1.76 -21.75
C LEU A 55 32.93 2.90 -20.73
N ASP A 56 32.14 3.96 -20.84
CA ASP A 56 32.22 5.11 -19.92
C ASP A 56 31.62 4.78 -18.56
N LEU A 57 32.37 4.90 -17.47
CA LEU A 57 31.84 4.60 -16.13
C LEU A 57 30.81 5.64 -15.68
N ILE A 58 29.82 5.19 -14.89
CA ILE A 58 28.97 6.08 -14.09
C ILE A 58 29.65 6.29 -12.74
N THR A 59 30.15 7.51 -12.54
CA THR A 59 30.90 7.91 -11.34
C THR A 59 29.97 8.51 -10.28
N GLU A 60 30.50 8.72 -9.07
CA GLU A 60 29.83 9.49 -8.01
C GLU A 60 29.43 10.89 -8.49
N GLU A 61 30.33 11.58 -9.21
CA GLU A 61 30.07 12.92 -9.76
C GLU A 61 28.91 12.92 -10.77
N ASP A 62 28.82 11.89 -11.62
CA ASP A 62 27.68 11.74 -12.54
C ASP A 62 26.36 11.56 -11.77
N PHE A 63 26.39 10.77 -10.71
CA PHE A 63 25.22 10.49 -9.87
C PHE A 63 24.76 11.73 -9.08
N GLU A 64 25.69 12.51 -8.55
CA GLU A 64 25.39 13.74 -7.84
C GLU A 64 24.81 14.81 -8.76
N ASN A 65 25.40 14.98 -9.95
CA ASN A 65 25.02 16.03 -10.91
C ASN A 65 23.75 15.71 -11.71
N ALA A 66 23.48 14.43 -11.98
CA ALA A 66 22.25 14.04 -12.67
C ALA A 66 21.04 14.06 -11.75
N ASP A 67 19.91 14.55 -12.25
CA ASP A 67 18.62 14.37 -11.58
C ASP A 67 18.09 12.94 -11.81
N LEU A 68 18.40 12.33 -12.96
CA LEU A 68 18.00 10.96 -13.30
C LEU A 68 19.02 10.26 -14.21
N ILE A 69 19.19 8.94 -14.04
CA ILE A 69 20.05 8.11 -14.88
C ILE A 69 19.24 6.93 -15.42
N PHE A 70 19.14 6.83 -16.75
CA PHE A 70 18.54 5.68 -17.43
C PHE A 70 19.62 4.69 -17.87
N TYR A 71 19.46 3.42 -17.49
CA TYR A 71 20.19 2.31 -18.08
C TYR A 71 19.32 1.63 -19.13
N ILE A 72 19.75 1.67 -20.39
CA ILE A 72 19.14 0.88 -21.46
C ILE A 72 19.72 -0.53 -21.37
N LEU A 73 18.89 -1.48 -20.94
CA LEU A 73 19.27 -2.86 -20.69
C LEU A 73 18.87 -3.74 -21.88
N SER A 74 19.86 -4.44 -22.41
CA SER A 74 19.77 -5.49 -23.41
C SER A 74 20.82 -6.56 -23.10
N PRO A 75 20.75 -7.75 -23.71
CA PRO A 75 21.82 -8.74 -23.58
C PRO A 75 23.19 -8.15 -23.91
N ALA A 76 23.28 -7.33 -24.97
CA ALA A 76 24.50 -6.62 -25.32
C ALA A 76 25.01 -5.75 -24.15
N MET A 77 24.14 -4.98 -23.48
CA MET A 77 24.52 -4.19 -22.30
C MET A 77 25.06 -5.07 -21.18
N VAL A 78 24.39 -6.16 -20.84
CA VAL A 78 24.84 -7.05 -19.75
C VAL A 78 26.19 -7.70 -20.06
N PHE A 79 26.44 -8.09 -21.31
CA PHE A 79 27.67 -8.79 -21.68
C PHE A 79 28.87 -7.89 -21.98
N SER A 80 28.65 -6.69 -22.53
CA SER A 80 29.72 -5.86 -23.10
C SER A 80 30.04 -4.60 -22.31
N SER A 81 29.26 -4.28 -21.28
CA SER A 81 29.39 -3.03 -20.55
C SER A 81 30.11 -3.16 -19.22
N ASN A 82 30.52 -2.01 -18.70
CA ASN A 82 31.06 -1.85 -17.36
C ASN A 82 29.96 -1.81 -16.27
N ILE A 83 28.76 -2.35 -16.51
CA ILE A 83 27.61 -2.30 -15.58
C ILE A 83 27.92 -2.81 -14.17
N ASN A 84 28.75 -3.85 -14.06
CA ASN A 84 29.21 -4.37 -12.77
C ASN A 84 30.15 -3.40 -12.05
N GLN A 85 30.99 -2.71 -12.82
CA GLN A 85 31.91 -1.70 -12.28
C GLN A 85 31.14 -0.44 -11.87
N ASP A 86 30.20 0.02 -12.71
CA ASP A 86 29.29 1.13 -12.38
C ASP A 86 28.55 0.86 -11.06
N SER A 87 27.97 -0.34 -10.92
CA SER A 87 27.27 -0.75 -9.70
C SER A 87 28.19 -0.73 -8.48
N ASN A 88 29.39 -1.32 -8.60
CA ASN A 88 30.35 -1.36 -7.50
C ASN A 88 30.82 0.05 -7.09
N GLU A 89 31.04 0.94 -8.05
CA GLU A 89 31.49 2.31 -7.80
C GLU A 89 30.42 3.10 -7.05
N LEU A 90 29.17 3.05 -7.50
CA LEU A 90 28.05 3.71 -6.84
C LEU A 90 27.73 3.11 -5.48
N GLU A 91 27.70 1.77 -5.37
CA GLU A 91 27.46 1.09 -4.09
C GLU A 91 28.52 1.47 -3.05
N GLN A 92 29.79 1.59 -3.45
CA GLN A 92 30.85 2.02 -2.54
C GLN A 92 30.73 3.51 -2.19
N ALA A 93 30.53 4.38 -3.17
CA ALA A 93 30.40 5.82 -2.96
C ALA A 93 29.27 6.16 -1.99
N PHE A 94 28.13 5.45 -2.10
CA PHE A 94 26.94 5.68 -1.29
C PHE A 94 26.75 4.66 -0.15
N ASN A 95 27.82 4.00 0.31
CA ASN A 95 27.80 3.07 1.45
C ASN A 95 26.69 2.01 1.39
N PHE A 96 26.41 1.47 0.20
CA PHE A 96 25.35 0.50 -0.07
C PHE A 96 23.94 0.99 0.28
N ASP A 97 23.68 2.30 0.24
CA ASP A 97 22.33 2.85 0.29
C ASP A 97 21.60 2.61 -1.04
N ILE A 98 21.19 1.35 -1.24
CA ILE A 98 20.46 0.89 -2.43
C ILE A 98 19.18 1.71 -2.67
N PRO A 99 18.37 2.08 -1.65
CA PRO A 99 17.23 2.99 -1.84
C PRO A 99 17.63 4.34 -2.43
N LEU A 100 18.69 4.97 -1.93
CA LEU A 100 19.18 6.25 -2.47
C LEU A 100 19.60 6.10 -3.94
N ILE A 101 20.40 5.06 -4.26
CA ILE A 101 20.87 4.81 -5.62
C ILE A 101 19.67 4.62 -6.58
N ASN A 102 18.67 3.83 -6.17
CA ASN A 102 17.48 3.57 -6.98
C ASN A 102 16.51 4.75 -7.12
N SER A 103 16.63 5.77 -6.27
CA SER A 103 15.82 6.97 -6.41
C SER A 103 16.09 7.69 -7.73
N LYS A 104 17.34 7.67 -8.20
CA LYS A 104 17.78 8.31 -9.45
C LYS A 104 17.97 7.34 -10.62
N ILE A 105 18.22 6.06 -10.37
CA ILE A 105 18.48 5.08 -11.43
C ILE A 105 17.19 4.39 -11.91
N LYS A 106 16.92 4.50 -13.20
CA LYS A 106 15.79 3.85 -13.88
C LYS A 106 16.30 2.87 -14.94
N LYS A 107 15.68 1.69 -14.98
CA LYS A 107 16.07 0.61 -15.91
C LYS A 107 15.07 0.54 -17.05
N VAL A 108 15.56 0.49 -18.28
CA VAL A 108 14.75 0.42 -19.50
C VAL A 108 15.18 -0.82 -20.26
N PHE A 109 14.41 -1.90 -20.13
CA PHE A 109 14.70 -3.12 -20.84
C PHE A 109 14.21 -3.00 -22.28
N LYS A 110 15.15 -2.82 -23.20
CA LYS A 110 14.90 -2.80 -24.65
C LYS A 110 14.67 -4.23 -25.18
N ALA A 111 15.34 -5.22 -24.57
CA ALA A 111 15.24 -6.63 -24.92
C ALA A 111 15.20 -7.50 -23.65
N PRO A 112 14.76 -8.76 -23.75
CA PRO A 112 14.74 -9.70 -22.62
C PRO A 112 16.12 -9.84 -21.97
N VAL A 113 16.18 -9.57 -20.67
CA VAL A 113 17.37 -9.74 -19.83
C VAL A 113 16.92 -10.37 -18.52
N LYS A 114 17.69 -11.35 -18.02
CA LYS A 114 17.42 -11.96 -16.72
C LYS A 114 17.87 -11.03 -15.61
N ILE A 115 16.97 -10.73 -14.67
CA ILE A 115 17.24 -9.81 -13.56
C ILE A 115 18.36 -10.37 -12.67
N GLU A 116 18.47 -11.69 -12.57
CA GLU A 116 19.51 -12.39 -11.80
C GLU A 116 20.92 -12.19 -12.38
N GLU A 117 21.03 -11.76 -13.63
CA GLU A 117 22.30 -11.45 -14.31
C GLU A 117 22.73 -9.98 -14.08
N LEU A 118 21.89 -9.16 -13.44
CA LEU A 118 22.19 -7.76 -13.12
C LEU A 118 22.84 -7.62 -11.73
N PRO A 119 23.72 -6.62 -11.54
CA PRO A 119 24.31 -6.33 -10.22
C PRO A 119 23.26 -5.72 -9.27
N LEU A 120 23.55 -5.73 -7.96
CA LEU A 120 22.55 -5.45 -6.91
C LEU A 120 21.84 -4.09 -7.07
N SER A 121 22.57 -3.01 -7.36
CA SER A 121 21.96 -1.69 -7.57
C SER A 121 21.00 -1.64 -8.79
N LEU A 122 21.15 -2.57 -9.73
CA LEU A 122 20.37 -2.64 -10.97
C LEU A 122 19.37 -3.81 -11.02
N SER A 123 19.50 -4.79 -10.13
CA SER A 123 18.58 -5.93 -10.00
C SER A 123 17.30 -5.58 -9.23
N THR A 124 17.10 -4.30 -8.90
CA THR A 124 15.92 -3.84 -8.18
C THR A 124 14.69 -3.79 -9.10
N PRO A 125 13.50 -3.98 -8.53
CA PRO A 125 12.25 -4.18 -9.28
C PRO A 125 11.78 -3.04 -10.19
N THR A 126 12.35 -1.83 -10.08
CA THR A 126 11.91 -0.65 -10.84
C THR A 126 12.42 -0.65 -12.28
N TYR A 127 11.60 -1.10 -13.23
CA TYR A 127 11.99 -1.08 -14.64
C TYR A 127 10.84 -0.90 -15.65
N TYR A 128 11.18 -0.37 -16.80
CA TYR A 128 10.31 -0.23 -17.97
C TYR A 128 10.62 -1.30 -19.00
N ARG A 129 9.60 -2.00 -19.48
CA ARG A 129 9.78 -3.11 -20.43
C ARG A 129 9.29 -2.73 -21.82
N PHE A 130 10.22 -2.55 -22.75
CA PHE A 130 9.96 -2.22 -24.16
C PHE A 130 10.02 -3.46 -25.07
N TYR A 131 9.55 -4.60 -24.56
CA TYR A 131 9.41 -5.84 -25.31
C TYR A 131 8.23 -6.66 -24.78
N ASP A 132 7.71 -7.55 -25.62
CA ASP A 132 6.64 -8.50 -25.28
C ASP A 132 6.98 -9.90 -25.80
N ASN A 133 7.24 -10.82 -24.86
CA ASN A 133 7.58 -12.23 -25.14
C ASN A 133 6.43 -13.01 -25.80
N SER A 134 5.21 -12.49 -25.79
CA SER A 134 4.06 -13.15 -26.43
C SER A 134 3.91 -12.83 -27.92
N LEU A 135 4.54 -11.74 -28.38
CA LEU A 135 4.33 -11.21 -29.73
C LEU A 135 5.48 -11.51 -30.68
N ILE A 136 6.71 -11.52 -30.18
CA ILE A 136 7.92 -11.61 -31.00
C ILE A 136 8.94 -12.48 -30.25
N ASN A 137 9.72 -13.27 -30.99
CA ASN A 137 10.82 -14.06 -30.44
C ASN A 137 11.89 -13.13 -29.79
N GLU A 138 12.48 -13.56 -28.67
CA GLU A 138 13.39 -12.74 -27.87
C GLU A 138 14.56 -12.18 -28.69
N GLU A 139 15.16 -13.01 -29.56
CA GLU A 139 16.28 -12.65 -30.44
C GLU A 139 15.94 -11.51 -31.42
N ASN A 140 14.67 -11.37 -31.82
CA ASN A 140 14.30 -10.34 -32.79
C ASN A 140 14.35 -8.94 -32.16
N TYR A 141 14.13 -8.80 -30.84
CA TYR A 141 14.20 -7.50 -30.16
C TYR A 141 15.61 -6.88 -30.14
N GLU A 142 16.64 -7.68 -30.40
CA GLU A 142 18.02 -7.20 -30.56
C GLU A 142 18.28 -6.59 -31.95
N THR A 143 17.37 -6.80 -32.90
CA THR A 143 17.49 -6.33 -34.28
C THR A 143 16.71 -5.04 -34.52
N PHE A 144 17.11 -4.28 -35.55
CA PHE A 144 16.39 -3.08 -35.98
C PHE A 144 14.93 -3.36 -36.36
N GLU A 145 14.71 -4.47 -37.06
CA GLU A 145 13.40 -4.86 -37.57
C GLU A 145 12.44 -5.24 -36.44
N GLY A 146 12.93 -5.99 -35.45
CA GLY A 146 12.09 -6.41 -34.32
C GLY A 146 11.65 -5.25 -33.43
N TRP A 147 12.51 -4.25 -33.18
CA TRP A 147 12.07 -3.08 -32.41
C TRP A 147 11.13 -2.16 -33.19
N ASN A 148 11.33 -1.97 -34.50
CA ASN A 148 10.41 -1.17 -35.31
C ASN A 148 9.00 -1.76 -35.33
N GLN A 149 8.90 -3.08 -35.48
CA GLN A 149 7.61 -3.78 -35.39
C GLN A 149 6.94 -3.56 -34.03
N TYR A 150 7.72 -3.44 -32.96
CA TYR A 150 7.18 -3.17 -31.64
C TYR A 150 6.77 -1.70 -31.43
N GLN A 151 7.43 -0.73 -32.09
CA GLN A 151 7.00 0.67 -32.02
C GLN A 151 5.60 0.92 -32.60
N ASP A 152 5.17 0.10 -33.55
CA ASP A 152 3.80 0.14 -34.08
C ASP A 152 2.76 -0.40 -33.08
N ASN A 153 3.20 -0.99 -31.97
CA ASN A 153 2.33 -1.54 -30.93
C ASN A 153 1.86 -0.45 -29.96
N GLU A 154 0.56 -0.44 -29.64
CA GLU A 154 -0.01 0.47 -28.63
C GLU A 154 0.71 0.34 -27.27
N ASN A 155 1.12 -0.86 -26.88
CA ASN A 155 1.80 -1.12 -25.60
C ASN A 155 3.15 -0.41 -25.51
N TYR A 156 3.88 -0.25 -26.61
CA TYR A 156 5.14 0.52 -26.63
C TYR A 156 4.92 1.94 -26.13
N TRP A 157 3.92 2.61 -26.69
CA TRP A 157 3.58 3.99 -26.33
C TRP A 157 2.99 4.11 -24.93
N GLN A 158 2.32 3.06 -24.43
CA GLN A 158 1.85 3.01 -23.06
C GLN A 158 3.02 2.95 -22.06
N VAL A 159 4.03 2.11 -22.32
CA VAL A 159 5.25 2.07 -21.49
C VAL A 159 6.03 3.37 -21.60
N PHE A 160 6.07 3.99 -22.77
CA PHE A 160 6.70 5.30 -22.92
C PHE A 160 5.98 6.40 -22.12
N ALA A 161 4.65 6.37 -22.08
CA ALA A 161 3.87 7.27 -21.25
C ALA A 161 4.17 7.07 -19.74
N ASP A 162 4.41 5.83 -19.31
CA ASP A 162 4.85 5.52 -17.95
C ASP A 162 6.20 6.16 -17.64
N VAL A 163 7.19 5.97 -18.53
CA VAL A 163 8.51 6.61 -18.40
C VAL A 163 8.37 8.13 -18.26
N LEU A 164 7.56 8.76 -19.11
CA LEU A 164 7.33 10.20 -19.07
C LEU A 164 6.72 10.66 -17.76
N LEU A 165 5.64 10.02 -17.30
CA LEU A 165 4.94 10.40 -16.08
C LEU A 165 5.82 10.24 -14.85
N ASP A 166 6.53 9.12 -14.74
CA ASP A 166 7.41 8.87 -13.61
C ASP A 166 8.60 9.85 -13.63
N THR A 167 9.16 10.16 -14.81
CA THR A 167 10.23 11.15 -14.94
C THR A 167 9.76 12.54 -14.55
N LEU A 168 8.56 12.95 -14.99
CA LEU A 168 7.95 14.20 -14.55
C LEU A 168 7.78 14.24 -13.04
N SER A 169 7.29 13.16 -12.42
CA SER A 169 7.10 13.13 -10.97
C SER A 169 8.38 13.27 -10.15
N ILE A 170 9.54 12.94 -10.74
CA ILE A 170 10.86 13.09 -10.11
C ILE A 170 11.45 14.47 -10.35
N LEU A 171 11.30 15.01 -11.57
CA LEU A 171 11.88 16.31 -11.96
C LEU A 171 11.01 17.49 -11.56
N ASP A 172 9.70 17.28 -11.43
CA ASP A 172 8.75 18.27 -10.94
C ASP A 172 8.79 18.26 -9.41
N GLU A 173 9.41 19.28 -8.81
CA GLU A 173 9.55 19.40 -7.35
C GLU A 173 8.21 19.62 -6.63
N GLU A 174 7.09 19.74 -7.37
CA GLU A 174 5.77 19.69 -6.78
C GLU A 174 5.54 18.34 -6.09
N LYS A 175 5.56 18.36 -4.75
CA LYS A 175 5.12 17.22 -3.95
C LYS A 175 3.69 16.86 -4.34
N ILE A 176 3.55 15.85 -5.19
CA ILE A 176 2.25 15.24 -5.46
C ILE A 176 1.75 14.73 -4.11
N GLU A 177 0.73 15.40 -3.58
CA GLU A 177 0.09 14.96 -2.34
C GLU A 177 -0.53 13.59 -2.64
N ILE A 178 0.12 12.52 -2.15
CA ILE A 178 -0.39 11.17 -2.27
C ILE A 178 -1.70 11.13 -1.50
N LYS A 179 -2.81 11.02 -2.22
CA LYS A 179 -4.13 10.98 -1.61
C LYS A 179 -4.44 9.56 -1.16
N ASN A 180 -4.04 8.56 -1.91
CA ASN A 180 -4.65 7.23 -1.81
C ASN A 180 -3.58 6.15 -1.96
N ARG A 181 -3.62 5.08 -1.15
CA ARG A 181 -2.73 3.92 -1.31
C ARG A 181 -3.53 2.72 -1.76
N VAL A 182 -3.26 2.23 -2.97
CA VAL A 182 -4.05 1.18 -3.61
C VAL A 182 -3.17 -0.03 -3.87
N PHE A 183 -3.57 -1.19 -3.34
CA PHE A 183 -2.95 -2.44 -3.73
C PHE A 183 -3.56 -2.96 -5.04
N ILE A 184 -2.75 -3.47 -5.96
CA ILE A 184 -3.18 -4.16 -7.18
C ILE A 184 -2.39 -5.47 -7.32
N SER A 185 -3.12 -6.58 -7.36
CA SER A 185 -2.51 -7.91 -7.47
C SER A 185 -1.70 -8.12 -8.77
N ASP A 186 -0.59 -8.83 -8.63
CA ASP A 186 0.32 -9.26 -9.72
C ASP A 186 0.28 -10.78 -9.95
N LYS A 187 -0.68 -11.50 -9.34
CA LYS A 187 -0.72 -12.97 -9.40
C LYS A 187 -0.98 -13.57 -10.77
N ASN A 188 -1.57 -12.82 -11.70
CA ASN A 188 -1.98 -13.37 -12.98
C ASN A 188 -1.55 -12.51 -14.17
N LYS A 189 -0.71 -13.11 -15.03
CA LYS A 189 -0.19 -12.50 -16.26
C LYS A 189 -1.28 -12.18 -17.29
N SER A 190 -2.43 -12.87 -17.26
CA SER A 190 -3.53 -12.59 -18.21
C SER A 190 -4.08 -11.16 -18.07
N TYR A 191 -3.93 -10.56 -16.89
CA TYR A 191 -4.38 -9.20 -16.62
C TYR A 191 -3.29 -8.15 -16.78
N PHE A 192 -2.09 -8.49 -17.26
CA PHE A 192 -0.95 -7.57 -17.31
C PHE A 192 -1.30 -6.20 -17.93
N HIS A 193 -1.90 -6.19 -19.12
CA HIS A 193 -2.27 -4.94 -19.79
C HIS A 193 -3.36 -4.16 -19.03
N SER A 194 -4.44 -4.83 -18.61
CA SER A 194 -5.52 -4.20 -17.85
C SER A 194 -5.02 -3.64 -16.52
N ARG A 195 -4.16 -4.38 -15.84
CA ARG A 195 -3.53 -4.00 -14.58
C ARG A 195 -2.66 -2.77 -14.76
N ASN A 196 -1.74 -2.77 -15.73
CA ASN A 196 -0.85 -1.62 -15.96
C ASN A 196 -1.63 -0.39 -16.42
N ARG A 197 -2.72 -0.58 -17.16
CA ARG A 197 -3.66 0.50 -17.47
C ARG A 197 -4.33 1.06 -16.21
N ILE A 198 -4.82 0.21 -15.30
CA ILE A 198 -5.38 0.66 -14.01
C ILE A 198 -4.31 1.38 -13.17
N LYS A 199 -3.08 0.85 -13.11
CA LYS A 199 -1.94 1.49 -12.42
C LYS A 199 -1.72 2.92 -12.92
N ARG A 200 -1.58 3.09 -14.24
CA ARG A 200 -1.40 4.39 -14.91
C ARG A 200 -2.46 5.39 -14.55
N GLU A 201 -3.71 4.98 -14.74
CA GLU A 201 -4.85 5.83 -14.47
C GLU A 201 -4.86 6.26 -13.01
N LEU A 202 -4.71 5.33 -12.06
CA LEU A 202 -4.72 5.67 -10.63
C LEU A 202 -3.52 6.52 -10.20
N LYS A 203 -2.32 6.31 -10.77
CA LYS A 203 -1.15 7.19 -10.57
C LYS A 203 -1.45 8.62 -11.04
N ALA A 204 -2.07 8.77 -12.22
CA ALA A 204 -2.52 10.07 -12.73
C ALA A 204 -3.56 10.76 -11.81
N PHE A 205 -4.28 9.98 -10.99
CA PHE A 205 -5.19 10.47 -9.95
C PHE A 205 -4.54 10.58 -8.54
N SER A 206 -3.22 10.79 -8.46
CA SER A 206 -2.48 11.00 -7.21
C SER A 206 -2.61 9.83 -6.21
N SER A 207 -2.68 8.61 -6.73
CA SER A 207 -2.67 7.39 -5.92
C SER A 207 -1.30 6.72 -5.97
N GLU A 208 -0.80 6.31 -4.82
CA GLU A 208 0.37 5.45 -4.68
C GLU A 208 -0.09 4.00 -4.82
N ILE A 209 0.58 3.24 -5.70
CA ILE A 209 0.18 1.88 -6.05
C ILE A 209 1.14 0.89 -5.44
N PHE A 210 0.61 -0.20 -4.89
CA PHE A 210 1.37 -1.30 -4.32
C PHE A 210 0.98 -2.65 -4.93
N PRO A 211 1.94 -3.57 -5.16
CA PRO A 211 3.33 -3.21 -5.33
C PRO A 211 3.44 -2.25 -6.53
N ASP A 212 4.26 -1.22 -6.40
CA ASP A 212 4.51 -0.26 -7.48
C ASP A 212 5.00 -1.04 -8.72
N GLU A 213 5.73 -2.12 -8.46
CA GLU A 213 6.39 -2.97 -9.45
C GLU A 213 5.93 -4.43 -9.35
N ASP A 214 6.31 -5.26 -10.32
CA ASP A 214 6.12 -6.71 -10.19
C ASP A 214 6.89 -7.20 -8.95
N PHE A 215 6.37 -8.23 -8.26
CA PHE A 215 6.96 -8.69 -7.00
C PHE A 215 8.47 -8.90 -7.13
N SER A 216 9.24 -8.12 -6.38
CA SER A 216 10.70 -8.09 -6.44
C SER A 216 11.36 -9.38 -5.95
N ILE A 217 12.67 -9.50 -6.14
CA ILE A 217 13.46 -10.58 -5.54
C ILE A 217 13.28 -10.60 -4.01
N GLU A 218 13.15 -9.43 -3.36
CA GLU A 218 12.87 -9.31 -1.93
C GLU A 218 11.49 -9.86 -1.54
N ALA A 219 10.47 -9.69 -2.39
CA ALA A 219 9.15 -10.28 -2.19
C ALA A 219 9.19 -11.82 -2.23
N ASN A 220 10.14 -12.41 -2.98
CA ASN A 220 10.37 -13.87 -2.98
C ASN A 220 10.96 -14.39 -1.65
N TYR A 221 11.57 -13.51 -0.83
CA TYR A 221 12.06 -13.86 0.50
C TYR A 221 11.03 -13.57 1.62
N MET A 222 9.90 -12.95 1.29
CA MET A 222 8.81 -12.72 2.25
C MET A 222 7.88 -13.93 2.34
N ALA A 223 7.45 -14.28 3.55
CA ALA A 223 6.49 -15.37 3.76
C ALA A 223 5.14 -15.12 3.08
N ASP A 224 4.72 -13.84 2.98
CA ASP A 224 3.54 -13.42 2.23
C ASP A 224 3.66 -11.94 1.79
N PRO A 225 4.23 -11.65 0.60
CA PRO A 225 4.45 -10.28 0.13
C PRO A 225 3.15 -9.51 -0.16
N GLU A 226 2.07 -10.19 -0.54
CA GLU A 226 0.76 -9.54 -0.70
C GLU A 226 0.25 -9.01 0.63
N GLU A 227 0.34 -9.80 1.69
CA GLU A 227 -0.12 -9.37 3.01
C GLU A 227 0.64 -8.14 3.47
N PHE A 228 1.96 -8.11 3.22
CA PHE A 228 2.82 -6.98 3.52
C PHE A 228 2.40 -5.70 2.80
N PHE A 229 2.16 -5.75 1.49
CA PHE A 229 1.76 -4.57 0.71
C PHE A 229 0.32 -4.14 0.99
N MET A 230 -0.61 -5.10 1.09
CA MET A 230 -2.00 -4.82 1.41
C MET A 230 -2.12 -4.05 2.73
N LYS A 231 -1.36 -4.41 3.78
CA LYS A 231 -1.37 -3.69 5.08
C LYS A 231 -1.01 -2.20 5.00
N LYS A 232 -0.34 -1.77 3.93
CA LYS A 232 0.03 -0.36 3.70
C LYS A 232 -1.05 0.42 2.93
N CYS A 233 -2.07 -0.27 2.41
CA CYS A 233 -3.04 0.28 1.47
C CYS A 233 -4.40 0.51 2.13
N ASP A 234 -5.16 1.44 1.56
CA ASP A 234 -6.54 1.74 1.98
C ASP A 234 -7.53 0.79 1.29
N ILE A 235 -7.20 0.36 0.08
CA ILE A 235 -8.02 -0.55 -0.74
C ILE A 235 -7.12 -1.50 -1.54
N ALA A 236 -7.63 -2.69 -1.84
CA ALA A 236 -6.93 -3.69 -2.63
C ALA A 236 -7.76 -4.15 -3.84
N ILE A 237 -7.13 -4.30 -4.99
CA ILE A 237 -7.74 -4.74 -6.25
C ILE A 237 -7.17 -6.09 -6.63
N HIS A 238 -8.05 -7.05 -6.89
CA HIS A 238 -7.73 -8.39 -7.34
C HIS A 238 -8.49 -8.72 -8.64
N PHE A 239 -8.02 -9.76 -9.32
CA PHE A 239 -8.63 -10.28 -10.54
C PHE A 239 -9.29 -11.64 -10.30
N PRO A 240 -10.39 -11.97 -11.01
CA PRO A 240 -11.19 -13.16 -10.72
C PRO A 240 -10.43 -14.46 -10.94
N ASP A 241 -9.57 -14.52 -11.95
CA ASP A 241 -8.80 -15.72 -12.29
C ASP A 241 -7.80 -16.12 -11.18
N GLU A 242 -7.54 -15.26 -10.19
CA GLU A 242 -6.76 -15.61 -8.99
C GLU A 242 -7.46 -16.61 -8.07
N PHE A 243 -8.80 -16.63 -8.11
CA PHE A 243 -9.64 -17.42 -7.21
C PHE A 243 -10.31 -18.60 -7.90
N ILE A 244 -10.35 -18.56 -9.24
CA ILE A 244 -10.89 -19.62 -10.08
C ILE A 244 -9.91 -20.79 -10.08
N GLY A 245 -10.43 -22.02 -9.94
CA GLY A 245 -9.61 -23.23 -9.81
C GLY A 245 -9.04 -23.49 -8.41
N LEU A 246 -9.13 -22.53 -7.47
CA LEU A 246 -8.81 -22.82 -6.07
C LEU A 246 -9.84 -23.79 -5.45
N THR A 247 -9.36 -24.69 -4.60
CA THR A 247 -10.22 -25.50 -3.72
C THR A 247 -11.01 -24.59 -2.76
N SER A 248 -12.19 -25.01 -2.32
CA SER A 248 -13.02 -24.24 -1.38
C SER A 248 -12.29 -23.76 -0.13
N GLU A 249 -11.42 -24.60 0.45
CA GLU A 249 -10.62 -24.24 1.64
C GLU A 249 -9.60 -23.14 1.34
N LYS A 250 -8.78 -23.30 0.29
CA LYS A 250 -7.81 -22.28 -0.14
C LYS A 250 -8.49 -20.96 -0.49
N ARG A 251 -9.65 -21.02 -1.16
CA ARG A 251 -10.43 -19.84 -1.52
C ARG A 251 -10.95 -19.11 -0.29
N LYS A 252 -11.54 -19.85 0.67
CA LYS A 252 -11.99 -19.28 1.95
C LYS A 252 -10.83 -18.61 2.70
N LYS A 253 -9.68 -19.28 2.81
CA LYS A 253 -8.47 -18.71 3.43
C LYS A 253 -8.02 -17.43 2.71
N ALA A 254 -8.10 -17.39 1.38
CA ALA A 254 -7.76 -16.20 0.60
C ALA A 254 -8.74 -15.04 0.81
N PHE A 255 -10.04 -15.32 1.03
CA PHE A 255 -11.06 -14.31 1.33
C PHE A 255 -10.99 -13.81 2.78
N ASP A 256 -10.72 -14.70 3.73
CA ASP A 256 -10.55 -14.37 5.16
C ASP A 256 -9.25 -13.60 5.45
N LYS A 257 -8.37 -13.45 4.45
CA LYS A 257 -7.11 -12.70 4.57
C LYS A 257 -7.35 -11.19 4.62
N LEU A 258 -6.89 -10.56 5.71
CA LEU A 258 -6.99 -9.12 6.00
C LEU A 258 -8.43 -8.57 5.87
N PRO A 259 -9.36 -9.02 6.74
CA PRO A 259 -10.76 -8.61 6.68
C PRO A 259 -10.96 -7.10 6.91
N GLU A 260 -10.01 -6.44 7.58
CA GLU A 260 -9.98 -4.99 7.78
C GLU A 260 -9.81 -4.16 6.51
N ILE A 261 -9.25 -4.73 5.43
CA ILE A 261 -9.03 -4.00 4.17
C ILE A 261 -10.22 -4.20 3.25
N LYS A 262 -10.67 -3.09 2.63
CA LYS A 262 -11.66 -3.14 1.55
C LYS A 262 -11.01 -3.71 0.29
N ARG A 263 -11.60 -4.77 -0.27
CA ARG A 263 -11.09 -5.48 -1.44
C ARG A 263 -12.10 -5.40 -2.57
N LEU A 264 -11.63 -5.08 -3.77
CA LEU A 264 -12.41 -5.11 -5.01
C LEU A 264 -11.90 -6.27 -5.86
N ILE A 265 -12.80 -7.12 -6.33
CA ILE A 265 -12.50 -8.11 -7.37
C ILE A 265 -13.09 -7.57 -8.67
N TRP A 266 -12.21 -7.13 -9.58
CA TRP A 266 -12.61 -6.45 -10.80
C TRP A 266 -12.81 -7.44 -11.95
N PHE A 267 -14.02 -7.43 -12.52
CA PHE A 267 -14.43 -8.26 -13.64
C PHE A 267 -14.48 -7.37 -14.90
N SER A 268 -13.58 -7.62 -15.85
CA SER A 268 -13.58 -6.89 -17.12
C SER A 268 -14.78 -7.30 -18.00
N PRO A 269 -15.62 -6.37 -18.45
CA PRO A 269 -16.73 -6.66 -19.36
C PRO A 269 -16.28 -7.23 -20.71
N ALA A 270 -15.01 -7.04 -21.09
CA ALA A 270 -14.47 -7.59 -22.32
C ALA A 270 -14.25 -9.11 -22.21
N GLU A 271 -13.89 -9.60 -21.02
CA GLU A 271 -13.58 -11.02 -20.78
C GLU A 271 -14.81 -11.87 -20.50
N SER A 272 -15.91 -11.26 -20.03
CA SER A 272 -17.19 -11.93 -19.81
C SER A 272 -17.90 -12.39 -21.08
N LYS A 273 -17.33 -12.06 -22.27
CA LYS A 273 -17.80 -12.55 -23.57
C LYS A 273 -17.54 -14.04 -23.81
N ASN A 274 -16.64 -14.67 -23.05
CA ASN A 274 -16.45 -16.12 -23.10
C ASN A 274 -17.50 -16.82 -22.21
N PRO A 275 -18.39 -17.67 -22.76
CA PRO A 275 -19.46 -18.33 -22.00
C PRO A 275 -18.97 -19.17 -20.82
N GLU A 276 -17.84 -19.88 -20.98
CA GLU A 276 -17.27 -20.74 -19.94
C GLU A 276 -16.71 -19.92 -18.78
N LYS A 277 -15.98 -18.84 -19.08
CA LYS A 277 -15.49 -17.90 -18.05
C LYS A 277 -16.65 -17.19 -17.36
N ASN A 278 -17.70 -16.80 -18.09
CA ASN A 278 -18.84 -16.10 -17.53
C ASN A 278 -19.56 -16.94 -16.46
N ALA A 279 -19.73 -18.25 -16.68
CA ALA A 279 -20.31 -19.14 -15.68
C ALA A 279 -19.47 -19.18 -14.38
N GLN A 280 -18.14 -19.33 -14.52
CA GLN A 280 -17.21 -19.32 -13.39
C GLN A 280 -17.20 -17.97 -12.65
N TYR A 281 -17.29 -16.86 -13.39
CA TYR A 281 -17.33 -15.51 -12.81
C TYR A 281 -18.61 -15.30 -11.99
N ASN A 282 -19.75 -15.75 -12.50
CA ASN A 282 -21.02 -15.64 -11.79
C ASN A 282 -21.04 -16.52 -10.53
N GLU A 283 -20.45 -17.72 -10.58
CA GLU A 283 -20.28 -18.56 -9.40
C GLU A 283 -19.41 -17.85 -8.34
N LEU A 284 -18.28 -17.27 -8.75
CA LEU A 284 -17.40 -16.51 -7.87
C LEU A 284 -18.12 -15.34 -7.22
N LYS A 285 -18.89 -14.54 -7.99
CA LYS A 285 -19.70 -13.43 -7.46
C LYS A 285 -20.67 -13.86 -6.35
N VAL A 286 -21.30 -15.03 -6.49
CA VAL A 286 -22.18 -15.57 -5.44
C VAL A 286 -21.40 -15.94 -4.18
N GLN A 287 -20.22 -16.55 -4.34
CA GLN A 287 -19.37 -16.95 -3.23
C GLN A 287 -18.75 -15.79 -2.46
N LEU A 288 -18.66 -14.60 -3.07
CA LEU A 288 -18.14 -13.39 -2.43
C LEU A 288 -19.16 -12.70 -1.51
N LYS A 289 -20.46 -12.92 -1.71
CA LYS A 289 -21.55 -12.28 -0.93
C LYS A 289 -21.41 -12.38 0.60
N PRO A 290 -20.90 -13.49 1.19
CA PRO A 290 -20.71 -13.58 2.64
C PRO A 290 -19.61 -12.67 3.22
N TYR A 291 -18.74 -12.09 2.37
CA TYR A 291 -17.56 -11.34 2.79
C TYR A 291 -17.82 -9.83 2.64
N PRO A 292 -18.18 -9.11 3.72
CA PRO A 292 -18.62 -7.71 3.61
C PRO A 292 -17.52 -6.73 3.17
N ASN A 293 -16.25 -7.10 3.40
CA ASN A 293 -15.10 -6.32 2.99
C ASN A 293 -14.67 -6.60 1.53
N ILE A 294 -15.26 -7.58 0.85
CA ILE A 294 -14.94 -7.91 -0.54
C ILE A 294 -16.13 -7.58 -1.45
N GLU A 295 -15.87 -6.84 -2.52
CA GLU A 295 -16.88 -6.42 -3.48
C GLU A 295 -16.52 -6.89 -4.89
N ALA A 296 -17.48 -7.54 -5.55
CA ALA A 296 -17.36 -7.88 -6.95
C ALA A 296 -17.78 -6.69 -7.81
N VAL A 297 -16.86 -6.17 -8.62
CA VAL A 297 -17.06 -4.98 -9.46
C VAL A 297 -16.96 -5.38 -10.92
N GLU A 298 -18.08 -5.40 -11.62
CA GLU A 298 -18.10 -5.58 -13.08
C GLU A 298 -18.34 -4.23 -13.73
N SER A 299 -17.28 -3.63 -14.28
CA SER A 299 -17.32 -2.26 -14.79
C SER A 299 -16.22 -2.02 -15.82
N THR A 300 -16.35 -0.94 -16.59
CA THR A 300 -15.23 -0.40 -17.36
C THR A 300 -14.13 0.13 -16.42
N ILE A 301 -12.93 0.38 -16.96
CA ILE A 301 -11.82 0.98 -16.19
C ILE A 301 -12.20 2.38 -15.71
N GLU A 302 -12.89 3.16 -16.54
CA GLU A 302 -13.35 4.51 -16.17
C GLU A 302 -14.27 4.49 -14.95
N GLU A 303 -15.27 3.60 -14.95
CA GLU A 303 -16.18 3.40 -13.82
C GLU A 303 -15.46 2.85 -12.59
N LEU A 304 -14.47 1.96 -12.79
CA LEU A 304 -13.68 1.42 -11.68
C LEU A 304 -12.95 2.54 -10.92
N LYS A 305 -12.44 3.57 -11.61
CA LYS A 305 -11.77 4.73 -10.97
C LYS A 305 -12.72 5.48 -10.05
N GLU A 306 -13.94 5.74 -10.50
CA GLU A 306 -14.96 6.41 -9.67
C GLU A 306 -15.37 5.53 -8.48
N ILE A 307 -15.50 4.22 -8.66
CA ILE A 307 -15.80 3.27 -7.57
C ILE A 307 -14.69 3.26 -6.53
N ILE A 308 -13.41 3.23 -6.95
CA ILE A 308 -12.26 3.30 -6.04
C ILE A 308 -12.29 4.62 -5.26
N LYS A 309 -12.48 5.75 -5.95
CA LYS A 309 -12.55 7.08 -5.34
C LYS A 309 -13.68 7.19 -4.32
N GLU A 310 -14.86 6.68 -4.64
CA GLU A 310 -16.00 6.67 -3.72
C GLU A 310 -15.71 5.80 -2.49
N ASN A 311 -15.14 4.61 -2.68
CA ASN A 311 -14.78 3.72 -1.57
C ASN A 311 -13.72 4.35 -0.67
N ILE A 312 -12.68 4.94 -1.22
CA ILE A 312 -11.64 5.62 -0.43
C ILE A 312 -12.21 6.84 0.29
N SER A 313 -13.09 7.60 -0.36
CA SER A 313 -13.79 8.72 0.30
C SER A 313 -14.65 8.26 1.47
N LYS A 314 -15.35 7.12 1.34
CA LYS A 314 -16.12 6.50 2.43
C LYS A 314 -15.22 6.01 3.56
N ILE A 315 -14.08 5.39 3.23
CA ILE A 315 -13.08 4.95 4.23
C ILE A 315 -12.55 6.15 4.99
N LYS A 316 -12.17 7.22 4.26
CA LYS A 316 -11.71 8.48 4.86
C LYS A 316 -12.79 9.18 5.66
N GLN A 317 -14.05 9.17 5.23
CA GLN A 317 -15.16 9.75 6.01
C GLN A 317 -15.42 8.95 7.29
N LYS A 318 -15.32 7.62 7.25
CA LYS A 318 -15.37 6.78 8.46
C LYS A 318 -14.19 7.05 9.38
N SER A 319 -12.96 7.13 8.83
CA SER A 319 -11.78 7.45 9.63
C SER A 319 -11.79 8.88 10.15
N THR A 320 -12.35 9.85 9.41
CA THR A 320 -12.48 11.25 9.86
C THR A 320 -13.59 11.40 10.89
N ALA A 321 -14.68 10.64 10.78
CA ALA A 321 -15.71 10.57 11.82
C ALA A 321 -15.18 9.90 13.10
N GLU A 322 -14.26 8.94 12.97
CA GLU A 322 -13.56 8.31 14.11
C GLU A 322 -12.36 9.14 14.65
N GLN A 323 -11.73 9.97 13.81
CA GLN A 323 -10.59 10.85 14.16
C GLN A 323 -11.03 12.27 14.56
N GLN A 324 -12.29 12.66 14.35
CA GLN A 324 -12.88 13.91 14.88
C GLN A 324 -13.37 13.79 16.34
N SER A 325 -13.03 12.70 17.03
CA SER A 325 -13.03 12.69 18.48
C SER A 325 -11.67 13.16 18.97
N THR A 326 -11.49 14.46 19.21
CA THR A 326 -10.45 14.96 20.14
C THR A 326 -10.72 14.53 21.59
N LYS A 327 -11.76 13.71 21.80
CA LYS A 327 -12.19 13.24 23.10
C LYS A 327 -11.44 11.97 23.44
N ASP A 328 -10.96 11.92 24.67
CA ASP A 328 -10.37 10.69 25.20
C ASP A 328 -11.47 9.63 25.31
N ILE A 329 -11.17 8.40 24.95
CA ILE A 329 -12.12 7.29 25.02
C ILE A 329 -12.08 6.69 26.42
N ILE A 330 -13.24 6.64 27.06
CA ILE A 330 -13.45 5.93 28.33
C ILE A 330 -14.04 4.56 28.01
N TYR A 331 -13.27 3.51 28.26
CA TYR A 331 -13.74 2.13 28.16
C TYR A 331 -14.17 1.59 29.52
N VAL A 332 -15.45 1.25 29.64
CA VAL A 332 -16.03 0.62 30.83
C VAL A 332 -16.33 -0.85 30.57
N ILE A 333 -15.75 -1.70 31.40
CA ILE A 333 -15.98 -3.15 31.46
C ILE A 333 -16.74 -3.42 32.74
N SER A 334 -17.88 -4.11 32.67
CA SER A 334 -18.73 -4.31 33.84
C SER A 334 -19.21 -5.75 33.94
N ASP A 335 -19.13 -6.33 35.14
CA ASP A 335 -19.78 -7.62 35.41
C ASP A 335 -21.28 -7.44 35.73
N SER A 336 -21.73 -6.23 36.04
CA SER A 336 -23.13 -5.84 36.30
C SER A 336 -23.72 -4.96 35.19
N LYS A 337 -25.05 -4.97 35.03
CA LYS A 337 -25.71 -4.03 34.11
C LYS A 337 -25.82 -2.66 34.78
N LEU A 338 -25.38 -1.62 34.10
CA LEU A 338 -25.67 -0.24 34.50
C LEU A 338 -27.14 0.09 34.20
N LYS A 339 -27.79 0.84 35.09
CA LYS A 339 -29.15 1.34 34.84
C LYS A 339 -29.16 2.29 33.63
N SER A 340 -30.19 2.20 32.80
CA SER A 340 -30.34 3.01 31.59
C SER A 340 -30.40 4.52 31.87
N GLU A 341 -30.93 4.91 33.02
CA GLU A 341 -30.97 6.29 33.51
C GLU A 341 -29.55 6.85 33.73
N SER A 342 -28.64 6.04 34.26
CA SER A 342 -27.25 6.42 34.53
C SER A 342 -26.45 6.62 33.24
N LEU A 343 -26.71 5.79 32.22
CA LEU A 343 -26.11 5.97 30.88
C LEU A 343 -26.56 7.28 30.23
N LYS A 344 -27.85 7.63 30.38
CA LYS A 344 -28.38 8.91 29.90
C LYS A 344 -27.72 10.10 30.59
N ILE A 345 -27.41 9.99 31.89
CA ILE A 345 -26.70 11.06 32.63
C ILE A 345 -25.30 11.29 32.05
N ILE A 346 -24.56 10.22 31.73
CA ILE A 346 -23.21 10.33 31.13
C ILE A 346 -23.30 10.94 29.73
N GLN A 347 -24.26 10.51 28.92
CA GLN A 347 -24.45 10.99 27.55
C GLN A 347 -24.92 12.45 27.49
N ASN A 348 -25.73 12.90 28.48
CA ASN A 348 -26.32 14.24 28.50
C ASN A 348 -25.51 15.28 29.30
N ASP A 349 -24.46 14.90 30.04
CA ASP A 349 -23.60 15.89 30.73
C ASP A 349 -22.64 16.52 29.72
N GLU A 350 -22.83 17.81 29.43
CA GLU A 350 -22.03 18.55 28.45
C GLU A 350 -20.52 18.53 28.71
N ARG A 351 -20.09 18.46 29.97
CA ARG A 351 -18.65 18.47 30.29
C ARG A 351 -18.01 17.15 29.89
N ILE A 352 -18.72 16.06 30.16
CA ILE A 352 -18.30 14.71 29.79
C ILE A 352 -18.36 14.56 28.27
N SER A 353 -19.49 14.92 27.66
CA SER A 353 -19.67 14.73 26.22
C SER A 353 -18.77 15.62 25.38
N LYS A 354 -18.21 16.73 25.90
CA LYS A 354 -17.19 17.53 25.22
C LYS A 354 -15.77 16.94 25.30
N LYS A 355 -15.42 16.27 26.41
CA LYS A 355 -14.06 15.77 26.68
C LYS A 355 -13.86 14.27 26.43
N PHE A 356 -14.93 13.48 26.54
CA PHE A 356 -14.85 12.02 26.49
C PHE A 356 -15.83 11.37 25.51
N ASP A 357 -15.39 10.28 24.89
CA ASP A 357 -16.25 9.31 24.20
C ASP A 357 -16.43 8.07 25.09
N PHE A 358 -17.64 7.87 25.60
CA PHE A 358 -17.94 6.82 26.57
C PHE A 358 -18.35 5.52 25.86
N LYS A 359 -17.58 4.46 26.06
CA LYS A 359 -17.82 3.13 25.51
C LYS A 359 -18.08 2.12 26.63
N LEU A 360 -19.28 1.58 26.66
CA LEU A 360 -19.69 0.47 27.53
C LEU A 360 -20.11 -0.69 26.64
N ILE A 361 -19.61 -1.89 26.93
CA ILE A 361 -20.11 -3.11 26.30
C ILE A 361 -21.13 -3.73 27.25
N ASP A 362 -22.42 -3.46 27.02
CA ASP A 362 -23.51 -3.91 27.89
C ASP A 362 -24.33 -5.07 27.30
N ASN A 363 -24.30 -5.24 25.98
CA ASN A 363 -25.02 -6.30 25.28
C ASN A 363 -24.36 -6.65 23.95
N VAL A 364 -23.77 -7.84 23.86
CA VAL A 364 -23.30 -8.39 22.58
C VAL A 364 -23.88 -9.79 22.43
N GLU A 365 -24.67 -10.00 21.37
CA GLU A 365 -25.32 -11.28 21.08
C GLU A 365 -24.31 -12.34 20.61
N ASN A 366 -23.16 -11.90 20.12
CA ASN A 366 -22.11 -12.73 19.52
C ASN A 366 -20.77 -12.55 20.25
N VAL A 367 -20.21 -13.66 20.73
CA VAL A 367 -18.92 -13.71 21.45
C VAL A 367 -17.76 -13.22 20.57
N THR A 368 -17.83 -13.41 19.26
CA THR A 368 -16.81 -12.95 18.31
C THR A 368 -16.79 -11.43 18.21
N ASP A 369 -17.96 -10.81 18.06
CA ASP A 369 -18.10 -9.36 17.97
C ASP A 369 -17.69 -8.68 19.29
N TYR A 370 -17.99 -9.33 20.42
CA TYR A 370 -17.54 -8.89 21.74
C TYR A 370 -16.01 -8.85 21.80
N ARG A 371 -15.34 -9.91 21.34
CA ARG A 371 -13.88 -9.99 21.34
C ARG A 371 -13.25 -8.95 20.42
N LEU A 372 -13.80 -8.76 19.21
CA LEU A 372 -13.30 -7.76 18.27
C LEU A 372 -13.41 -6.35 18.85
N LEU A 373 -14.58 -5.98 19.37
CA LEU A 373 -14.80 -4.67 19.98
C LEU A 373 -13.94 -4.48 21.24
N HIS A 374 -13.78 -5.52 22.06
CA HIS A 374 -12.91 -5.49 23.24
C HIS A 374 -11.44 -5.21 22.85
N TYR A 375 -10.89 -5.94 21.87
CA TYR A 375 -9.52 -5.72 21.41
C TYR A 375 -9.33 -4.36 20.74
N GLU A 376 -10.35 -3.86 20.03
CA GLU A 376 -10.34 -2.51 19.48
C GLU A 376 -10.26 -1.45 20.58
N LEU A 377 -11.08 -1.57 21.63
CA LEU A 377 -11.07 -0.63 22.76
C LEU A 377 -9.79 -0.73 23.59
N LEU A 378 -9.20 -1.92 23.75
CA LEU A 378 -7.87 -2.07 24.36
C LEU A 378 -6.78 -1.31 23.57
N ARG A 379 -6.91 -1.20 22.25
CA ARG A 379 -5.99 -0.43 21.38
C ARG A 379 -6.23 1.07 21.45
N LYS A 380 -7.50 1.49 21.50
CA LYS A 380 -7.87 2.90 21.29
C LYS A 380 -8.08 3.70 22.59
N ALA A 381 -8.52 3.08 23.68
CA ALA A 381 -8.98 3.76 24.89
C ALA A 381 -7.86 4.30 25.80
N GLU A 382 -8.05 5.50 26.34
CA GLU A 382 -7.12 6.22 27.22
C GLU A 382 -7.43 5.94 28.69
N PHE A 383 -8.70 5.74 29.03
CA PHE A 383 -9.15 5.43 30.38
C PHE A 383 -9.87 4.09 30.42
N PHE A 384 -9.46 3.23 31.36
CA PHE A 384 -10.09 1.93 31.59
C PHE A 384 -10.78 1.90 32.95
N PHE A 385 -12.03 1.47 32.98
CA PHE A 385 -12.79 1.22 34.19
C PHE A 385 -13.28 -0.21 34.22
N ILE A 386 -12.97 -0.94 35.28
CA ILE A 386 -13.60 -2.23 35.58
C ILE A 386 -14.60 -2.01 36.71
N LEU A 387 -15.88 -2.27 36.45
CA LEU A 387 -16.94 -2.31 37.46
C LEU A 387 -17.07 -3.76 37.94
N PHE A 388 -16.68 -3.99 39.19
CA PHE A 388 -16.60 -5.31 39.80
C PHE A 388 -17.57 -5.46 40.99
N PHE A 389 -18.78 -5.94 40.72
CA PHE A 389 -19.86 -6.01 41.69
C PHE A 389 -20.47 -7.41 41.86
N LYS A 390 -20.20 -8.35 40.95
CA LYS A 390 -20.66 -9.76 41.04
C LYS A 390 -19.68 -10.70 41.73
N LYS A 391 -18.56 -10.19 42.28
CA LYS A 391 -17.54 -10.95 43.04
C LYS A 391 -16.89 -12.10 42.25
N ASN A 392 -16.87 -12.05 40.92
CA ASN A 392 -16.17 -13.02 40.08
C ASN A 392 -14.66 -12.70 39.94
N ILE A 393 -13.88 -13.10 40.94
CA ILE A 393 -12.43 -12.83 41.00
C ILE A 393 -11.66 -13.38 39.77
N PRO A 394 -11.95 -14.60 39.24
CA PRO A 394 -11.32 -15.07 38.00
C PRO A 394 -11.54 -14.13 36.81
N TRP A 395 -12.76 -13.62 36.64
CA TRP A 395 -13.09 -12.67 35.57
C TRP A 395 -12.35 -11.34 35.75
N LEU A 396 -12.33 -10.78 36.97
CA LEU A 396 -11.58 -9.56 37.27
C LEU A 396 -10.09 -9.70 36.90
N ASN A 397 -9.46 -10.79 37.32
CA ASN A 397 -8.06 -11.06 37.00
C ASN A 397 -7.83 -11.20 35.49
N SER A 398 -8.77 -11.81 34.77
CA SER A 398 -8.70 -11.91 33.30
C SER A 398 -8.73 -10.54 32.64
N MET A 399 -9.70 -9.69 32.99
CA MET A 399 -9.85 -8.34 32.42
C MET A 399 -8.67 -7.44 32.78
N ALA A 400 -8.19 -7.51 34.04
CA ALA A 400 -7.02 -6.76 34.49
C ALA A 400 -5.74 -7.18 33.74
N ALA A 401 -5.55 -8.48 33.50
CA ALA A 401 -4.41 -9.00 32.76
C ALA A 401 -4.43 -8.56 31.28
N GLU A 402 -5.60 -8.47 30.65
CA GLU A 402 -5.76 -7.99 29.28
C GLU A 402 -5.43 -6.49 29.17
N ILE A 403 -5.92 -5.65 30.08
CA ILE A 403 -5.57 -4.22 30.14
C ILE A 403 -4.07 -4.02 30.44
N LYS A 404 -3.45 -4.88 31.26
CA LYS A 404 -2.00 -4.84 31.50
C LYS A 404 -1.17 -5.14 30.25
N LYS A 405 -1.68 -5.99 29.36
CA LYS A 405 -1.04 -6.31 28.07
C LYS A 405 -1.30 -5.24 27.00
N ALA A 406 -2.27 -4.35 27.20
CA ALA A 406 -2.68 -3.32 26.25
C ALA A 406 -1.52 -2.50 25.63
N PRO A 407 -0.51 -2.06 26.40
CA PRO A 407 0.63 -1.33 25.84
C PRO A 407 1.37 -2.06 24.71
N GLY A 408 1.42 -3.40 24.73
CA GLY A 408 2.18 -4.20 23.75
C GLY A 408 1.59 -4.25 22.34
N PHE A 409 0.39 -3.69 22.12
CA PHE A 409 -0.29 -3.73 20.82
C PHE A 409 -0.92 -2.37 20.44
N ARG A 410 -0.43 -1.28 21.03
CA ARG A 410 -0.86 0.11 20.75
C ARG A 410 0.19 0.82 19.90
N ASN A 411 -0.27 1.65 18.97
CA ASN A 411 0.57 2.52 18.14
C ASN A 411 0.95 3.79 18.93
N GLU A 412 1.80 3.65 19.95
CA GLU A 412 2.38 4.76 20.75
C GLU A 412 1.39 5.63 21.57
N LYS A 413 0.10 5.25 21.63
CA LYS A 413 -0.92 5.99 22.40
C LYS A 413 -0.89 5.63 23.90
N GLU A 414 -0.63 6.61 24.77
CA GLU A 414 -0.53 6.44 26.22
C GLU A 414 -1.85 6.01 26.87
N ILE A 415 -1.78 5.31 28.01
CA ILE A 415 -2.93 5.00 28.87
C ILE A 415 -2.91 5.99 30.03
N LEU A 416 -3.92 6.85 30.11
CA LEU A 416 -4.00 7.94 31.06
C LEU A 416 -4.58 7.52 32.43
N GLY A 417 -5.34 6.42 32.48
CA GLY A 417 -5.84 5.91 33.76
C GLY A 417 -6.44 4.51 33.70
N LYS A 418 -6.28 3.77 34.80
CA LYS A 418 -6.82 2.43 34.99
C LYS A 418 -7.48 2.37 36.36
N TYR A 419 -8.77 2.05 36.40
CA TYR A 419 -9.59 2.10 37.61
C TYR A 419 -10.36 0.80 37.81
N ILE A 420 -10.49 0.37 39.06
CA ILE A 420 -11.36 -0.74 39.45
C ILE A 420 -12.32 -0.21 40.51
N LEU A 421 -13.61 -0.25 40.21
CA LEU A 421 -14.66 0.06 41.16
C LEU A 421 -15.17 -1.25 41.76
N TYR A 422 -15.22 -1.33 43.08
CA TYR A 422 -15.63 -2.52 43.82
C TYR A 422 -16.40 -2.15 45.09
N ASN A 423 -17.19 -3.08 45.62
CA ASN A 423 -17.93 -2.88 46.87
C ASN A 423 -17.12 -3.23 48.13
N ASP A 424 -17.40 -2.59 49.26
CA ASP A 424 -16.70 -2.74 50.55
C ASP A 424 -16.58 -4.19 51.05
N ASN A 425 -17.48 -5.06 50.58
CA ASN A 425 -17.54 -6.46 51.00
C ASN A 425 -16.73 -7.41 50.10
N THR A 426 -15.75 -6.89 49.35
CA THR A 426 -14.92 -7.66 48.42
C THR A 426 -13.46 -7.67 48.85
N ILE A 427 -12.92 -8.88 49.08
CA ILE A 427 -11.50 -9.08 49.38
C ILE A 427 -10.74 -9.15 48.06
N LEU A 428 -9.96 -8.12 47.75
CA LEU A 428 -9.10 -8.05 46.56
C LEU A 428 -7.67 -8.44 46.91
N ASN A 429 -6.97 -9.02 45.93
CA ASN A 429 -5.53 -9.22 46.03
C ASN A 429 -4.83 -8.01 45.42
N GLU A 430 -4.42 -7.07 46.28
CA GLU A 430 -3.81 -5.80 45.86
C GLU A 430 -2.51 -6.00 45.07
N GLU A 431 -1.72 -7.03 45.37
CA GLU A 431 -0.45 -7.30 44.65
C GLU A 431 -0.66 -7.58 43.16
N LYS A 432 -1.79 -8.21 42.81
CA LYS A 432 -2.12 -8.50 41.40
C LYS A 432 -2.70 -7.31 40.65
N LEU A 433 -3.11 -6.26 41.38
CA LEU A 433 -3.84 -5.10 40.86
C LEU A 433 -3.09 -3.77 41.03
N GLN A 434 -1.78 -3.82 41.33
CA GLN A 434 -0.94 -2.63 41.59
C GLN A 434 -0.96 -1.57 40.48
N ASP A 435 -1.25 -1.97 39.24
CA ASP A 435 -1.34 -1.06 38.09
C ASP A 435 -2.69 -0.31 37.98
N PHE A 436 -3.62 -0.54 38.93
CA PHE A 436 -4.97 0.02 38.93
C PHE A 436 -5.22 0.87 40.17
N GLN A 437 -5.97 1.96 39.99
CA GLN A 437 -6.56 2.70 41.10
C GLN A 437 -7.81 1.99 41.58
N LEU A 438 -7.76 1.47 42.81
CA LEU A 438 -8.88 0.79 43.45
C LEU A 438 -9.79 1.84 44.09
N ILE A 439 -11.08 1.83 43.74
CA ILE A 439 -12.07 2.78 44.23
C ILE A 439 -13.26 2.03 44.80
N GLU A 440 -13.43 2.16 46.10
CA GLU A 440 -14.51 1.57 46.86
C GLU A 440 -15.83 2.35 46.63
N LYS A 441 -16.88 1.65 46.21
CA LYS A 441 -18.21 2.17 45.87
C LYS A 441 -19.30 1.12 46.13
N ASP A 442 -20.43 1.56 46.66
CA ASP A 442 -21.60 0.72 46.92
C ASP A 442 -22.29 0.27 45.64
N GLU A 443 -22.36 1.15 44.63
CA GLU A 443 -23.15 0.96 43.41
C GLU A 443 -22.34 1.27 42.14
N PRO A 444 -22.51 0.50 41.05
CA PRO A 444 -21.82 0.73 39.77
C PRO A 444 -22.04 2.14 39.20
N GLU A 445 -23.20 2.76 39.46
CA GLU A 445 -23.57 4.08 38.98
C GLU A 445 -22.67 5.20 39.52
N GLN A 446 -21.98 4.97 40.63
CA GLN A 446 -21.08 5.96 41.23
C GLN A 446 -19.82 6.21 40.37
N ILE A 447 -19.59 5.45 39.30
CA ILE A 447 -18.60 5.76 38.26
C ILE A 447 -18.78 7.16 37.67
N ILE A 448 -20.03 7.66 37.62
CA ILE A 448 -20.36 8.97 37.05
C ILE A 448 -19.62 10.09 37.79
N GLU A 449 -19.50 10.00 39.11
CA GLU A 449 -18.81 11.01 39.92
C GLU A 449 -17.31 11.09 39.59
N ILE A 450 -16.72 9.93 39.27
CA ILE A 450 -15.30 9.82 38.93
C ILE A 450 -15.05 10.40 37.54
N ILE A 451 -15.89 10.02 36.57
CA ILE A 451 -15.81 10.56 35.20
C ILE A 451 -16.01 12.08 35.22
N LYS A 452 -16.93 12.60 36.05
CA LYS A 452 -17.12 14.05 36.23
C LYS A 452 -15.87 14.74 36.77
N LYS A 453 -15.15 14.13 37.71
CA LYS A 453 -13.87 14.68 38.23
C LYS A 453 -12.77 14.69 37.17
N LEU A 454 -12.73 13.66 36.31
CA LEU A 454 -11.80 13.62 35.17
C LEU A 454 -12.16 14.62 34.07
N ALA A 455 -13.43 15.05 34.01
CA ALA A 455 -13.95 15.99 33.02
C ALA A 455 -13.70 17.47 33.37
N VAL A 456 -13.38 17.76 34.64
CA VAL A 456 -12.83 19.07 35.07
C VAL A 456 -11.40 19.20 34.54
#